data_AF-A0A6P0Y378-F1
#
_entry.id   AF-A0A6P0Y378-F1
#
_cell.length_a   1.000
_cell.length_b   1.000
_cell.length_c   1.000
_cell.angle_alpha   90.00
_cell.angle_beta   90.00
_cell.angle_gamma   90.00
#
_symmetry.space_group_name_H-M   'P 1'
#
loop_
_entity.id
_entity.type
_entity.pdbx_description
1 polymer ?
#
loop_
_entity_poly.entity_id
_entity_poly.type
_entity_poly.pdbx_seq_one_letter_code
_entity_poly.pdbx_strand_id
1 'polypeptide(L)'
;YLYYVRENGENNAIVQSLEAVKGCLQNGGCGVVPGLPREQWLLTLITSVVGGIVLGFAAIPRKENQLVAWQWALIFSPLWGILFIAFGIGPVVTRTSEFLPLLRNVIGFVLGALVAYLSPTVGQSNTSET
;
A
#
# COMPACT_ATOMS: atom_id res chain seq x y z
N TYR A 1 16.68 -5.24 -17.25
CA TYR A 1 17.23 -6.38 -18.02
C TYR A 1 18.71 -6.64 -17.71
N LEU A 2 19.62 -5.66 -17.92
CA LEU A 2 21.06 -5.87 -17.70
C LEU A 2 21.43 -6.26 -16.25
N TYR A 3 20.77 -5.67 -15.25
CA TYR A 3 21.01 -5.95 -13.83
C TYR A 3 20.57 -7.37 -13.42
N TYR A 4 19.39 -7.82 -13.89
CA TYR A 4 18.82 -9.12 -13.54
C TYR A 4 19.66 -10.31 -14.07
N VAL A 5 20.15 -10.17 -15.31
CA VAL A 5 21.01 -11.16 -15.97
C VAL A 5 22.36 -11.27 -15.28
N ARG A 6 22.92 -10.15 -14.81
CA ARG A 6 24.20 -10.13 -14.09
C ARG A 6 24.12 -10.80 -12.72
N GLU A 7 22.97 -10.75 -12.04
CA GLU A 7 22.80 -11.34 -10.71
C GLU A 7 22.33 -12.81 -10.74
N ASN A 8 21.54 -13.21 -11.74
CA ASN A 8 20.93 -14.56 -11.78
C ASN A 8 21.55 -15.49 -12.84
N GLY A 9 22.40 -14.97 -13.72
CA GLY A 9 22.99 -15.69 -14.85
C GLY A 9 22.06 -15.76 -16.06
N GLU A 10 22.63 -15.66 -17.27
CA GLU A 10 21.88 -15.63 -18.53
C GLU A 10 20.89 -16.80 -18.69
N ASN A 11 21.31 -18.02 -18.37
CA ASN A 11 20.46 -19.19 -18.53
C ASN A 11 19.24 -19.20 -17.59
N ASN A 12 19.40 -18.79 -16.33
CA ASN A 12 18.26 -18.72 -15.40
C ASN A 12 17.29 -17.61 -15.80
N ALA A 13 17.79 -16.46 -16.26
CA ALA A 13 16.94 -15.36 -16.72
C ALA A 13 16.09 -15.77 -17.93
N ILE A 14 16.64 -16.58 -18.85
CA ILE A 14 15.91 -17.10 -20.01
C ILE A 14 14.87 -18.14 -19.60
N VAL A 15 15.25 -19.11 -18.76
CA VAL A 15 14.33 -20.18 -18.31
C VAL A 15 13.13 -19.59 -17.55
N GLN A 16 13.37 -18.64 -16.66
CA GLN A 16 12.31 -18.01 -15.88
C GLN A 16 11.38 -17.13 -16.73
N SER A 17 11.92 -16.47 -17.76
CA SER A 17 11.11 -15.74 -18.74
C SER A 17 10.23 -16.69 -19.55
N LEU A 18 10.76 -17.84 -19.96
CA LEU A 18 10.02 -18.89 -20.67
C LEU A 18 8.92 -19.51 -19.80
N GLU A 19 9.19 -19.73 -18.52
CA GLU A 19 8.23 -20.31 -17.56
C GLU A 19 7.06 -19.34 -17.29
N ALA A 20 7.35 -18.05 -17.14
CA ALA A 20 6.32 -17.01 -17.01
C ALA A 20 5.42 -16.93 -18.25
N VAL A 21 6.01 -16.99 -19.45
CA VAL A 21 5.24 -16.99 -20.71
C VAL A 21 4.41 -18.27 -20.88
N LYS A 22 4.98 -19.44 -20.56
CA LYS A 22 4.25 -20.73 -20.60
C LYS A 22 3.07 -20.75 -19.63
N GLY A 23 3.27 -20.31 -18.38
CA GLY A 23 2.19 -20.23 -17.40
C GLY A 23 1.07 -19.32 -17.84
N CYS A 24 1.40 -18.20 -18.49
CA CYS A 24 0.39 -17.30 -19.05
C CYS A 24 -0.33 -17.85 -20.27
N LEU A 25 0.35 -18.54 -21.18
CA LEU A 25 -0.29 -19.19 -22.33
C LEU A 25 -1.20 -20.35 -21.90
N GLN A 26 -0.82 -21.12 -20.88
CA GLN A 26 -1.64 -22.23 -20.35
C GLN A 26 -3.01 -21.75 -19.82
N ASN A 27 -3.09 -20.52 -19.33
CA ASN A 27 -4.32 -19.92 -18.81
C ASN A 27 -5.12 -19.15 -19.87
N GLY A 28 -4.80 -19.30 -21.17
CA GLY A 28 -5.48 -18.59 -22.26
C GLY A 28 -4.99 -17.16 -22.47
N GLY A 29 -3.85 -16.78 -21.88
CA GLY A 29 -3.25 -15.45 -21.90
C GLY A 29 -3.31 -14.75 -20.54
N CYS A 30 -2.34 -13.88 -20.27
CA CYS A 30 -2.34 -13.01 -19.08
C CYS A 30 -2.47 -11.55 -19.51
N GLY A 31 -3.43 -10.81 -18.94
CA GLY A 31 -3.42 -9.34 -19.01
C GLY A 31 -2.28 -8.72 -18.21
N VAL A 32 -1.80 -9.42 -17.17
CA VAL A 32 -0.69 -9.03 -16.30
C VAL A 32 0.12 -10.26 -15.87
N VAL A 33 1.45 -10.20 -16.01
CA VAL A 33 2.35 -11.31 -15.64
C VAL A 33 2.34 -11.51 -14.11
N PRO A 34 2.10 -12.72 -13.60
CA PRO A 34 2.12 -12.98 -12.16
C PRO A 34 3.53 -12.84 -11.58
N GLY A 35 3.61 -12.42 -10.31
CA GLY A 35 4.87 -12.18 -9.60
C GLY A 35 5.07 -10.69 -9.30
N LEU A 36 5.18 -10.36 -8.01
CA LEU A 36 5.39 -9.01 -7.52
C LEU A 36 6.86 -8.86 -7.08
N PRO A 37 7.70 -8.09 -7.80
CA PRO A 37 9.07 -7.84 -7.38
C PRO A 37 9.10 -7.08 -6.05
N ARG A 38 10.16 -7.24 -5.25
CA ARG A 38 10.23 -6.71 -3.87
C ARG A 38 10.06 -5.19 -3.85
N GLU A 39 10.58 -4.51 -4.84
CA GLU A 39 10.55 -3.06 -4.99
C GLU A 39 9.12 -2.57 -5.23
N GLN A 40 8.36 -3.29 -6.06
CA GLN A 40 6.96 -2.96 -6.33
C GLN A 40 6.09 -3.22 -5.10
N TRP A 41 6.33 -4.31 -4.36
CA TRP A 41 5.64 -4.55 -3.09
C TRP A 41 5.94 -3.46 -2.05
N LEU A 42 7.20 -3.04 -1.93
CA LEU A 42 7.58 -1.97 -1.01
C LEU A 42 6.88 -0.65 -1.33
N LEU A 43 6.74 -0.32 -2.62
CA LEU A 43 5.99 0.87 -3.05
C LEU A 43 4.52 0.78 -2.63
N THR A 44 3.86 -0.37 -2.86
CA THR A 44 2.46 -0.57 -2.42
C THR A 44 2.29 -0.39 -0.92
N LEU A 45 3.27 -0.87 -0.14
CA LEU A 45 3.27 -0.75 1.32
C LEU A 45 3.42 0.71 1.76
N ILE A 46 4.37 1.43 1.18
CA ILE A 46 4.61 2.85 1.49
C ILE A 46 3.38 3.68 1.12
N THR A 47 2.81 3.49 -0.07
CA THR A 47 1.61 4.27 -0.48
C THR A 47 0.42 3.95 0.41
N SER A 48 0.27 2.70 0.86
CA SER A 48 -0.76 2.32 1.83
C SER A 48 -0.57 3.03 3.18
N VAL A 49 0.66 3.07 3.72
CA VAL A 49 0.96 3.78 4.97
C VAL A 49 0.69 5.28 4.83
N VAL A 50 1.16 5.92 3.75
CA VAL A 50 0.96 7.35 3.50
C VAL A 50 -0.52 7.67 3.32
N GLY A 51 -1.27 6.83 2.59
CA GLY A 51 -2.72 6.96 2.47
C GLY A 51 -3.41 6.90 3.85
N GLY A 52 -2.96 6.00 4.72
CA GLY A 52 -3.42 5.90 6.10
C GLY A 52 -3.18 7.19 6.88
N ILE A 53 -1.96 7.73 6.83
CA ILE A 53 -1.59 8.98 7.50
C ILE A 53 -2.48 10.15 7.05
N VAL A 54 -2.71 10.27 5.74
CA VAL A 54 -3.59 11.31 5.17
C VAL A 54 -5.03 11.16 5.70
N LEU A 55 -5.56 9.93 5.72
CA LEU A 55 -6.89 9.66 6.28
C LEU A 55 -6.94 10.00 7.77
N GLY A 56 -5.91 9.63 8.54
CA GLY A 56 -5.82 9.89 9.98
C GLY A 56 -5.87 11.39 10.30
N PHE A 57 -5.12 12.23 9.58
CA PHE A 57 -5.19 13.68 9.73
C PHE A 57 -6.54 14.26 9.30
N ALA A 58 -7.13 13.73 8.22
CA ALA A 58 -8.44 14.16 7.76
C ALA A 58 -9.56 13.79 8.74
N ALA A 59 -9.38 12.74 9.55
CA ALA A 59 -10.34 12.24 10.52
C ALA A 59 -10.33 13.00 11.87
N ILE A 60 -9.32 13.84 12.14
CA ILE A 60 -9.18 14.56 13.42
C ILE A 60 -10.42 15.41 13.72
N PRO A 61 -11.00 15.31 14.93
CA PRO A 61 -12.19 16.05 15.31
C PRO A 61 -11.94 17.56 15.35
N ARG A 62 -12.90 18.34 14.82
CA ARG A 62 -12.82 19.81 14.76
C ARG A 62 -13.95 20.54 15.50
N LYS A 63 -14.88 19.78 16.07
CA LYS A 63 -16.05 20.27 16.83
C LYS A 63 -16.15 19.49 18.14
N GLU A 64 -16.55 20.16 19.22
CA GLU A 64 -16.51 19.61 20.59
C GLU A 64 -17.35 18.32 20.79
N ASN A 65 -18.34 18.05 19.94
CA ASN A 65 -19.19 16.85 20.01
C ASN A 65 -18.99 15.86 18.84
N GLN A 66 -17.91 15.99 18.07
CA GLN A 66 -17.68 15.12 16.92
C GLN A 66 -16.45 14.25 17.16
N LEU A 67 -16.64 12.93 17.28
CA LEU A 67 -15.52 11.99 17.47
C LEU A 67 -14.65 11.85 16.21
N VAL A 68 -15.26 11.83 15.02
CA VAL A 68 -14.54 11.69 13.74
C VAL A 68 -15.02 12.72 12.73
N ALA A 69 -14.08 13.43 12.10
CA ALA A 69 -14.35 14.39 11.04
C ALA A 69 -14.66 13.73 9.67
N TRP A 70 -15.72 12.92 9.60
CA TRP A 70 -16.08 12.14 8.40
C TRP A 70 -16.25 12.98 7.13
N GLN A 71 -16.72 14.23 7.25
CA GLN A 71 -16.83 15.17 6.12
C GLN A 71 -15.46 15.44 5.48
N TRP A 72 -14.43 15.66 6.31
CA TRP A 72 -13.07 15.90 5.85
C TRP A 72 -12.42 14.64 5.32
N ALA A 73 -12.65 13.49 5.97
CA ALA A 73 -12.23 12.20 5.44
C ALA A 73 -12.78 11.95 4.01
N LEU A 74 -14.03 12.33 3.73
CA LEU A 74 -14.62 12.24 2.39
C LEU A 74 -14.05 13.28 1.41
N ILE A 75 -13.85 14.53 1.84
CA ILE A 75 -13.24 15.57 1.00
C ILE A 75 -11.83 15.17 0.55
N PHE A 76 -11.06 14.55 1.45
CA PHE A 76 -9.72 14.03 1.15
C PHE A 76 -9.71 12.62 0.54
N SER A 77 -10.88 12.02 0.28
CA SER A 77 -10.98 10.69 -0.34
C SER A 77 -10.28 10.52 -1.69
N PRO A 78 -10.21 11.53 -2.57
CA PRO A 78 -9.41 11.39 -3.79
C PRO A 78 -7.92 11.18 -3.49
N LEU A 79 -7.40 11.76 -2.41
CA LEU A 79 -5.98 11.70 -2.05
C LEU A 79 -5.63 10.40 -1.32
N TRP A 80 -6.30 10.09 -0.21
CA TRP A 80 -5.98 8.84 0.51
C TRP A 80 -6.48 7.61 -0.25
N GLY A 81 -7.61 7.74 -0.97
CA GLY A 81 -8.22 6.65 -1.73
C GLY A 81 -7.35 6.20 -2.90
N ILE A 82 -6.77 7.11 -3.69
CA ILE A 82 -5.86 6.71 -4.77
C ILE A 82 -4.60 6.01 -4.24
N LEU A 83 -4.03 6.52 -3.14
CA LEU A 83 -2.82 5.96 -2.53
C LEU A 83 -3.04 4.53 -2.00
N PHE A 84 -4.20 4.28 -1.39
CA PHE A 84 -4.49 2.97 -0.81
C PHE A 84 -5.14 2.01 -1.79
N ILE A 85 -6.21 2.41 -2.47
CA ILE A 85 -7.00 1.51 -3.32
C ILE A 85 -6.25 1.25 -4.63
N ALA A 86 -5.86 2.30 -5.35
CA ALA A 86 -5.26 2.14 -6.67
C ALA A 86 -3.79 1.69 -6.58
N PHE A 87 -2.98 2.30 -5.71
CA PHE A 87 -1.56 1.95 -5.58
C PHE A 87 -1.26 0.89 -4.53
N GLY A 88 -1.96 0.89 -3.39
CA GLY A 88 -1.72 -0.08 -2.31
C GLY A 88 -2.34 -1.46 -2.56
N ILE A 89 -3.58 -1.51 -3.03
CA ILE A 89 -4.34 -2.76 -3.21
C ILE A 89 -4.27 -3.25 -4.66
N GLY A 90 -4.47 -2.36 -5.65
CA GLY A 90 -4.59 -2.71 -7.06
C GLY A 90 -3.49 -3.65 -7.59
N PRO A 91 -2.19 -3.31 -7.46
CA PRO A 91 -1.10 -4.16 -7.92
C PRO A 91 -1.01 -5.48 -7.18
N VAL A 92 -1.39 -5.52 -5.90
CA VAL A 92 -1.31 -6.73 -5.06
C VAL A 92 -2.36 -7.74 -5.52
N VAL A 93 -3.62 -7.34 -5.59
CA VAL A 93 -4.73 -8.26 -5.93
C VAL A 93 -4.63 -8.75 -7.39
N THR A 94 -4.02 -7.96 -8.28
CA THR A 94 -3.87 -8.32 -9.70
C THR A 94 -2.63 -9.13 -10.03
N ARG A 95 -1.58 -9.11 -9.18
CA ARG A 95 -0.29 -9.76 -9.46
C ARG A 95 0.05 -10.92 -8.51
N THR A 96 -0.66 -11.06 -7.41
CA THR A 96 -0.42 -12.10 -6.40
C THR A 96 -1.74 -12.68 -5.88
N SER A 97 -1.80 -14.01 -5.77
CA SER A 97 -2.88 -14.73 -5.08
C SER A 97 -2.64 -14.90 -3.57
N GLU A 98 -1.49 -14.45 -3.07
CA GLU A 98 -1.13 -14.53 -1.65
C GLU A 98 -1.87 -13.49 -0.81
N PHE A 99 -2.45 -13.93 0.32
CA PHE A 99 -3.19 -13.06 1.24
C PHE A 99 -2.29 -12.19 2.11
N LEU A 100 -1.10 -12.69 2.47
CA LEU A 100 -0.20 -12.03 3.43
C LEU A 100 0.28 -10.63 2.97
N PRO A 101 0.66 -10.40 1.70
CA PRO A 101 1.01 -9.07 1.20
C PRO A 101 -0.15 -8.06 1.27
N LEU A 102 -1.37 -8.51 0.98
CA LEU A 102 -2.57 -7.68 1.05
C LEU A 102 -2.87 -7.28 2.49
N LEU A 103 -2.82 -8.25 3.41
CA LEU A 103 -3.00 -8.01 4.83
C LEU A 103 -1.99 -6.99 5.37
N ARG A 104 -0.71 -7.09 4.98
CA ARG A 104 0.33 -6.12 5.39
C ARG A 104 0.01 -4.70 4.92
N ASN A 105 -0.49 -4.52 3.70
CA ASN A 105 -0.91 -3.22 3.19
C ASN A 105 -2.08 -2.64 3.99
N VAL A 106 -3.10 -3.45 4.30
CA VAL A 106 -4.26 -3.04 5.11
C VAL A 106 -3.83 -2.65 6.52
N ILE A 107 -2.99 -3.45 7.17
CA ILE A 107 -2.47 -3.14 8.52
C ILE A 107 -1.63 -1.86 8.48
N GLY A 108 -0.78 -1.68 7.47
CA GLY A 108 0.02 -0.47 7.30
C GLY A 108 -0.84 0.79 7.16
N PHE A 109 -1.91 0.71 6.38
CA PHE A 109 -2.88 1.80 6.24
C PHE A 109 -3.58 2.11 7.58
N VAL A 110 -4.09 1.10 8.27
CA VAL A 110 -4.78 1.27 9.56
C VAL A 110 -3.84 1.85 10.62
N LEU A 111 -2.62 1.33 10.73
CA LEU A 111 -1.62 1.85 11.68
C LEU A 111 -1.23 3.29 11.35
N GLY A 112 -1.01 3.61 10.08
CA GLY A 112 -0.74 4.99 9.65
C GLY A 112 -1.86 5.95 10.02
N ALA A 113 -3.12 5.54 9.82
CA ALA A 113 -4.28 6.33 10.19
C ALA A 113 -4.39 6.52 11.71
N LEU A 114 -4.20 5.45 12.49
CA LEU A 114 -4.24 5.51 13.95
C LEU A 114 -3.15 6.42 14.52
N VAL A 115 -1.91 6.28 14.05
CA VAL A 115 -0.77 7.11 14.49
C VAL A 115 -1.04 8.58 14.19
N ALA A 116 -1.48 8.91 12.97
CA ALA A 116 -1.76 10.30 12.60
C ALA A 116 -2.96 10.88 13.37
N TYR A 117 -4.02 10.10 13.58
CA TYR A 117 -5.21 10.51 14.32
C TYR A 117 -4.92 10.78 15.81
N LEU A 118 -4.06 9.97 16.44
CA LEU A 118 -3.69 10.09 17.86
C LEU A 118 -2.50 11.05 18.10
N SER A 119 -1.83 11.53 17.05
CA SER A 119 -0.69 12.44 17.20
C SER A 119 -0.99 13.71 18.01
N PRO A 120 -2.16 14.39 17.87
CA PRO A 120 -2.46 15.60 18.63
C PRO A 120 -2.62 15.35 20.15
N THR A 121 -3.12 14.18 20.55
CA THR A 121 -3.35 13.86 21.97
C THR A 121 -2.05 13.64 22.73
N VAL A 122 -1.02 13.12 22.06
CA VAL A 122 0.32 12.93 22.65
C VAL A 122 1.08 14.27 22.79
N GLY A 123 0.82 15.22 21.90
CA GLY A 123 1.42 16.56 21.97
C GLY A 123 0.91 17.40 23.14
N GLN A 124 -0.38 17.31 23.47
CA GLN A 124 -0.99 18.09 24.56
C GLN A 124 -0.55 17.64 25.96
N SER A 125 -0.25 16.36 26.16
CA SER A 125 0.27 15.84 27.43
C SER A 125 1.63 16.43 27.83
N ASN A 126 2.42 16.93 26.88
CA ASN A 126 3.75 17.49 27.16
C ASN A 126 3.73 18.99 27.52
N THR A 127 2.57 19.68 27.42
CA THR A 127 2.46 21.14 27.63
C THR A 127 1.75 21.51 28.93
N SER A 128 1.47 20.53 29.81
CA SER A 128 0.77 20.75 31.09
C SER A 128 1.69 20.75 32.33
N GLU A 129 3.02 20.69 32.15
CA GLU A 129 4.01 20.93 33.21
C GLU A 129 4.86 22.16 32.88
N THR A 130 4.38 23.36 33.25
CA THR A 130 5.19 24.53 33.70
C THR A 130 4.27 25.64 34.17
#